data_AF-A0A672QV32-F1
#
_entry.id   AF-A0A672QV32-F1
#
_cell.length_a   1.000
_cell.length_b   1.000
_cell.length_c   1.000
_cell.angle_alpha   90.00
_cell.angle_beta   90.00
_cell.angle_gamma   90.00
#
_symmetry.space_group_name_H-M   'P 1'
#
loop_
_entity.id
_entity.type
_entity.pdbx_description
1 polymer ?
#
loop_
_entity_poly.entity_id
_entity_poly.type
_entity_poly.pdbx_seq_one_letter_code
_entity_poly.pdbx_strand_id
1 'polypeptide(L)'
;MNHFVLLLLYTLGTSAVLADPNKEETRPSEQPRLSADSKPSEEPNGQKSEPCSKGCSCIQDDYSLELNVYCSTRNFTQVPSDIPLSTRSLWLDGNLFTTLPAAAFEKLSNLEFLNLQSSLLVSLDGHVFRGLNSLAHLHLERNNIRSLPGIVFQGTPNLASLKMPM
;
A
#
# COMPACT_ATOMS: atom_id res chain seq x y z
N MET A 1 -50.87 -26.77 40.15
CA MET A 1 -50.32 -27.43 38.95
C MET A 1 -49.25 -28.43 39.41
N ASN A 2 -49.64 -29.71 39.43
CA ASN A 2 -48.82 -30.93 39.69
C ASN A 2 -47.72 -31.08 38.62
N HIS A 3 -46.45 -31.52 38.81
CA HIS A 3 -45.77 -32.66 39.48
C HIS A 3 -45.06 -33.56 38.42
N PHE A 4 -43.79 -33.94 38.66
CA PHE A 4 -42.99 -35.12 38.19
C PHE A 4 -42.80 -35.34 36.65
N VAL A 5 -41.60 -35.46 36.03
CA VAL A 5 -40.45 -36.40 36.14
C VAL A 5 -40.51 -37.63 35.19
N LEU A 6 -39.40 -37.81 34.42
CA LEU A 6 -38.75 -39.02 33.84
C LEU A 6 -39.29 -39.81 32.60
N LEU A 7 -38.42 -39.83 31.56
CA LEU A 7 -37.79 -40.97 30.82
C LEU A 7 -38.56 -41.98 29.90
N LEU A 8 -37.99 -42.08 28.66
CA LEU A 8 -37.70 -43.24 27.77
C LEU A 8 -38.84 -44.01 27.06
N LEU A 9 -38.73 -44.20 25.72
CA LEU A 9 -38.20 -45.41 25.04
C LEU A 9 -38.48 -45.44 23.52
N TYR A 10 -37.60 -46.17 22.83
CA TYR A 10 -37.44 -46.45 21.39
C TYR A 10 -38.51 -47.40 20.78
N THR A 11 -38.68 -47.35 19.44
CA THR A 11 -38.66 -48.49 18.47
C THR A 11 -38.67 -47.94 17.02
N LEU A 12 -37.66 -48.15 16.18
CA LEU A 12 -37.37 -49.30 15.29
C LEU A 12 -38.37 -49.52 14.14
N GLY A 13 -37.96 -49.17 12.92
CA GLY A 13 -38.56 -49.62 11.67
C GLY A 13 -37.48 -50.20 10.76
N THR A 14 -37.27 -51.50 10.83
CA THR A 14 -36.38 -52.30 9.97
C THR A 14 -37.15 -52.86 8.78
N SER A 15 -36.54 -52.88 7.60
CA SER A 15 -36.72 -53.97 6.64
C SER A 15 -35.41 -54.16 5.87
N ALA A 16 -34.78 -55.30 6.14
CA ALA A 16 -33.58 -55.78 5.48
C ALA A 16 -33.94 -56.34 4.09
N VAL A 17 -33.12 -56.03 3.08
CA VAL A 17 -33.05 -56.80 1.83
C VAL A 17 -31.74 -57.57 1.86
N LEU A 18 -31.85 -58.89 1.76
CA LEU A 18 -30.79 -59.88 1.79
C LEU A 18 -29.91 -59.76 0.53
N ALA A 19 -28.59 -59.84 0.72
CA ALA A 19 -27.60 -59.90 -0.34
C ALA A 19 -27.31 -61.37 -0.71
N ASP A 20 -27.29 -61.67 -2.01
CA ASP A 20 -26.86 -62.96 -2.57
C ASP A 20 -25.37 -62.86 -2.99
N PRO A 21 -24.50 -63.81 -2.60
CA PRO A 21 -23.07 -63.75 -2.87
C PRO A 21 -22.73 -64.45 -4.21
N ASN A 22 -21.67 -63.99 -4.87
CA ASN A 22 -21.08 -64.48 -6.12
C ASN A 22 -21.55 -63.80 -7.41
N LYS A 23 -20.95 -62.63 -7.70
CA LYS A 23 -20.54 -62.34 -9.08
C LYS A 23 -19.26 -61.52 -9.11
N GLU A 24 -18.21 -62.20 -9.53
CA GLU A 24 -16.88 -61.68 -9.84
C GLU A 24 -16.93 -61.16 -11.28
N GLU A 25 -16.73 -59.86 -11.49
CA GLU A 25 -16.59 -59.30 -12.84
C GLU A 25 -15.57 -58.15 -12.86
N THR A 26 -14.34 -58.61 -13.08
CA THR A 26 -13.18 -58.03 -13.78
C THR A 26 -13.19 -56.55 -14.19
N ARG A 27 -12.16 -55.86 -13.69
CA ARG A 27 -11.58 -54.54 -14.03
C ARG A 27 -11.52 -54.23 -15.53
N PRO A 28 -11.73 -52.95 -15.91
CA PRO A 28 -10.71 -52.24 -16.67
C PRO A 28 -10.18 -51.01 -15.94
N SER A 29 -8.89 -50.80 -16.13
CA SER A 29 -8.00 -49.81 -15.53
C SER A 29 -8.18 -48.41 -16.10
N GLU A 30 -8.38 -47.40 -15.25
CA GLU A 30 -8.12 -45.99 -15.59
C GLU A 30 -7.68 -45.18 -14.35
N GLN A 31 -6.39 -44.84 -14.35
CA GLN A 31 -5.61 -43.72 -13.75
C GLN A 31 -5.94 -43.08 -12.37
N PRO A 32 -4.92 -42.51 -11.69
CA PRO A 32 -4.98 -42.12 -10.29
C PRO A 32 -5.70 -40.77 -10.10
N ARG A 33 -6.67 -40.71 -9.17
CA ARG A 33 -7.17 -39.45 -8.61
C ARG A 33 -6.17 -38.94 -7.58
N LEU A 34 -5.44 -37.88 -7.92
CA LEU A 34 -4.72 -37.06 -6.96
C LEU A 34 -5.71 -36.03 -6.41
N SER A 35 -6.10 -36.21 -5.15
CA SER A 35 -6.93 -35.27 -4.39
C SER A 35 -6.11 -34.72 -3.24
N ALA A 36 -5.76 -33.42 -3.29
CA ALA A 36 -5.65 -32.50 -2.15
C ALA A 36 -5.02 -31.17 -2.61
N ASP A 37 -5.78 -30.34 -3.33
CA ASP A 37 -5.51 -28.90 -3.34
C ASP A 37 -6.15 -28.30 -2.07
N SER A 38 -5.36 -28.13 -1.02
CA SER A 38 -5.71 -27.22 0.07
C SER A 38 -5.46 -25.78 -0.39
N LYS A 39 -6.45 -25.21 -1.08
CA LYS A 39 -6.52 -23.77 -1.40
C LYS A 39 -6.81 -23.01 -0.10
N PRO A 40 -5.98 -22.05 0.36
CA PRO A 40 -6.38 -21.11 1.37
C PRO A 40 -7.51 -20.23 0.79
N SER A 41 -8.57 -20.10 1.58
CA SER A 41 -9.75 -19.28 1.36
C SER A 41 -9.42 -17.90 0.77
N GLU A 42 -9.93 -17.66 -0.45
CA GLU A 42 -10.09 -16.31 -0.98
C GLU A 42 -11.19 -15.60 -0.19
N GLU A 43 -10.84 -14.55 0.53
CA GLU A 43 -11.81 -13.54 0.99
C GLU A 43 -12.25 -12.67 -0.20
N PRO A 44 -13.53 -12.27 -0.28
CA PRO A 44 -14.05 -11.51 -1.41
C PRO A 44 -13.87 -10.00 -1.21
N ASN A 45 -13.45 -9.31 -2.29
CA ASN A 45 -13.44 -7.84 -2.48
C ASN A 45 -12.29 -7.10 -1.74
N GLY A 46 -11.45 -6.25 -2.31
CA GLY A 46 -11.47 -5.57 -3.61
C GLY A 46 -10.79 -4.20 -3.46
N GLN A 47 -9.46 -4.12 -3.61
CA GLN A 47 -8.78 -2.89 -4.02
C GLN A 47 -7.39 -3.27 -4.54
N LYS A 48 -7.15 -3.04 -5.84
CA LYS A 48 -5.81 -3.20 -6.42
C LYS A 48 -4.95 -2.07 -5.84
N SER A 49 -4.10 -2.37 -4.86
CA SER A 49 -3.18 -1.39 -4.29
C SER A 49 -2.28 -0.84 -5.39
N GLU A 50 -2.18 0.49 -5.46
CA GLU A 50 -1.28 1.16 -6.41
C GLU A 50 0.16 0.70 -6.12
N PRO A 51 0.96 0.32 -7.12
CA PRO A 51 2.30 -0.21 -6.90
C PRO A 51 3.21 0.85 -6.26
N CYS A 52 3.87 0.50 -5.15
CA CYS A 52 4.79 1.38 -4.44
C CYS A 52 6.14 1.50 -5.16
N SER A 53 6.77 2.68 -5.09
CA SER A 53 8.10 2.90 -5.68
C SER A 53 9.15 1.97 -5.10
N LYS A 54 10.06 1.50 -5.97
CA LYS A 54 11.13 0.60 -5.54
C LYS A 54 12.03 1.26 -4.49
N GLY A 55 12.19 0.60 -3.35
CA GLY A 55 13.02 1.09 -2.25
C GLY A 55 12.27 2.02 -1.28
N CYS A 56 10.99 2.30 -1.51
CA CYS A 56 10.14 3.00 -0.58
C CYS A 56 9.17 2.03 0.12
N SER A 57 8.55 2.51 1.20
CA SER A 57 7.48 1.83 1.91
C SER A 57 6.22 2.69 1.84
N CYS A 58 5.11 2.10 1.41
CA CYS A 58 3.85 2.79 1.24
C CYS A 58 2.86 2.29 2.29
N ILE A 59 2.24 3.20 3.03
CA ILE A 59 1.28 2.90 4.10
C ILE A 59 0.02 3.71 3.87
N GLN A 60 -1.11 3.03 3.79
CA GLN A 60 -2.42 3.68 3.83
C GLN A 60 -2.81 3.90 5.28
N ASP A 61 -3.23 5.11 5.65
CA ASP A 61 -3.84 5.34 6.95
C ASP A 61 -5.26 4.75 6.98
N ASP A 62 -5.58 3.97 8.02
CA ASP A 62 -6.87 3.27 8.13
C ASP A 62 -8.05 4.23 8.36
N TYR A 63 -7.80 5.44 8.86
CA TYR A 63 -8.84 6.41 9.20
C TYR A 63 -9.01 7.48 8.13
N SER A 64 -7.91 8.09 7.68
CA SER A 64 -7.95 9.15 6.65
C SER A 64 -7.96 8.58 5.24
N LEU A 65 -7.60 7.31 5.06
CA LEU A 65 -7.38 6.69 3.75
C LEU A 65 -6.38 7.50 2.92
N GLU A 66 -5.37 8.06 3.56
CA GLU A 66 -4.28 8.78 2.90
C GLU A 66 -3.08 7.86 2.67
N LEU A 67 -2.45 8.02 1.50
CA LEU A 67 -1.24 7.26 1.17
C LEU A 67 0.00 8.03 1.63
N ASN A 68 0.73 7.44 2.57
CA ASN A 68 2.00 7.94 3.07
C ASN A 68 3.14 7.12 2.46
N VAL A 69 4.09 7.80 1.80
CA VAL A 69 5.22 7.17 1.11
C VAL A 69 6.53 7.53 1.82
N TYR A 70 7.22 6.50 2.31
CA TYR A 70 8.47 6.61 3.07
C TYR A 70 9.66 6.13 2.24
N CYS A 71 10.50 7.07 1.83
CA CYS A 71 11.70 6.86 1.01
C CYS A 71 12.98 7.35 1.73
N SER A 72 12.92 7.54 3.05
CA SER A 72 14.01 8.13 3.83
C SER A 72 15.24 7.23 3.93
N THR A 73 16.44 7.84 3.88
CA THR A 73 17.73 7.15 4.10
C THR A 73 17.99 5.97 3.13
N ARG A 74 17.64 6.14 1.85
CA ARG A 74 17.76 5.12 0.79
C ARG A 74 18.86 5.40 -0.23
N ASN A 75 19.73 6.39 0.03
CA ASN A 75 20.80 6.85 -0.87
C ASN A 75 20.29 7.31 -2.24
N PHE A 76 19.05 7.80 -2.35
CA PHE A 76 18.54 8.32 -3.61
C PHE A 76 19.31 9.58 -4.02
N THR A 77 19.72 9.63 -5.28
CA THR A 77 20.32 10.82 -5.91
C THR A 77 19.33 11.55 -6.81
N GLN A 78 18.21 10.90 -7.15
CA GLN A 78 17.10 11.43 -7.93
C GLN A 78 15.78 10.96 -7.32
N VAL A 79 14.73 11.77 -7.45
CA VAL A 79 13.39 11.42 -6.99
C VAL A 79 12.90 10.20 -7.81
N PRO A 80 12.41 9.12 -7.16
CA PRO A 80 11.82 7.99 -7.88
C PRO A 80 10.67 8.44 -8.79
N SER A 81 10.67 7.99 -10.04
CA SER A 81 9.68 8.41 -11.05
C SER A 81 8.35 7.64 -10.97
N ASP A 82 8.32 6.58 -10.17
CA ASP A 82 7.21 5.65 -9.94
C ASP A 82 6.53 5.88 -8.58
N ILE A 83 6.54 7.12 -8.06
CA ILE A 83 5.77 7.49 -6.86
C ILE A 83 4.27 7.46 -7.17
N PRO A 84 3.45 6.74 -6.37
CA PRO A 84 2.00 6.69 -6.58
C PRO A 84 1.37 8.08 -6.63
N LEU A 85 0.45 8.31 -7.57
CA LEU A 85 -0.12 9.64 -7.80
C LEU A 85 -1.12 10.06 -6.71
N SER A 86 -1.57 9.08 -5.91
CA SER A 86 -2.44 9.25 -4.75
C SER A 86 -1.68 9.66 -3.47
N THR A 87 -0.34 9.78 -3.52
CA THR A 87 0.50 10.14 -2.37
C THR A 87 0.09 11.48 -1.76
N ARG A 88 -0.14 11.49 -0.44
CA ARG A 88 -0.46 12.67 0.38
C ARG A 88 0.76 13.19 1.14
N SER A 89 1.57 12.27 1.66
CA SER A 89 2.80 12.59 2.37
C SER A 89 3.98 11.85 1.76
N LEU A 90 5.04 12.58 1.43
CA LEU A 90 6.25 12.03 0.84
C LEU A 90 7.47 12.36 1.69
N TRP A 91 8.10 11.33 2.22
CA TRP A 91 9.30 11.42 3.04
C TRP A 91 10.52 11.02 2.23
N LEU A 92 11.35 11.99 1.87
CA LEU A 92 12.55 11.82 1.05
C LEU A 92 13.81 12.26 1.81
N ASP A 93 13.73 12.41 3.12
CA ASP A 93 14.81 12.89 3.96
C ASP A 93 15.99 11.92 4.10
N GLY A 94 17.16 12.45 4.41
CA GLY A 94 18.37 11.63 4.60
C GLY A 94 18.89 10.97 3.31
N ASN A 95 18.51 11.50 2.14
CA ASN A 95 18.98 11.03 0.84
C ASN A 95 20.13 11.91 0.30
N LEU A 96 20.65 11.57 -0.88
CA LEU A 96 21.84 12.17 -1.47
C LEU A 96 21.49 13.15 -2.60
N PHE A 97 20.36 13.85 -2.49
CA PHE A 97 19.98 14.87 -3.46
C PHE A 97 20.91 16.07 -3.34
N THR A 98 21.60 16.40 -4.43
CA THR A 98 22.45 17.60 -4.53
C THR A 98 21.74 18.74 -5.26
N THR A 99 20.88 18.39 -6.21
CA THR A 99 20.01 19.30 -6.97
C THR A 99 18.68 18.61 -7.22
N LEU A 100 17.64 19.39 -7.52
CA LEU A 100 16.35 18.87 -7.99
C LEU A 100 15.96 19.62 -9.27
N PRO A 101 15.61 18.89 -10.35
CA PRO A 101 15.27 19.50 -11.62
C PRO A 101 13.89 20.17 -11.59
N ALA A 102 13.60 20.98 -12.60
CA ALA A 102 12.24 21.46 -12.87
C ALA A 102 11.25 20.29 -12.88
N ALA A 103 10.04 20.51 -12.36
CA ALA A 103 8.95 19.54 -12.41
C ALA A 103 9.25 18.17 -11.76
N ALA A 104 10.23 18.09 -10.83
CA ALA A 104 10.60 16.86 -10.15
C ALA A 104 9.43 16.13 -9.46
N PHE A 105 8.37 16.88 -9.10
CA PHE A 105 7.18 16.37 -8.43
C PHE A 105 5.88 16.70 -9.18
N GLU A 106 5.93 17.06 -10.47
CA GLU A 106 4.80 17.66 -11.20
C GLU A 106 3.53 16.81 -11.22
N LYS A 107 3.67 15.48 -11.18
CA LYS A 107 2.53 14.55 -11.20
C LYS A 107 1.85 14.38 -9.84
N LEU A 108 2.48 14.84 -8.75
CA LEU A 108 2.01 14.64 -7.38
C LEU A 108 1.12 15.80 -6.94
N SER A 109 0.09 16.12 -7.72
CA SER A 109 -0.82 17.25 -7.47
C SER A 109 -1.58 17.15 -6.15
N ASN A 110 -1.70 15.92 -5.64
CA ASN A 110 -2.33 15.50 -4.40
C ASN A 110 -1.45 15.61 -3.16
N LEU A 111 -0.16 15.92 -3.33
CA LEU A 111 0.82 15.93 -2.24
C LEU A 111 0.60 17.14 -1.34
N GLU A 112 0.45 16.89 -0.04
CA GLU A 112 0.21 17.90 1.00
C GLU A 112 1.46 18.14 1.84
N PHE A 113 2.26 17.10 2.05
CA PHE A 113 3.49 17.15 2.82
C PHE A 113 4.68 16.61 2.02
N LEU A 114 5.76 17.40 1.94
CA LEU A 114 7.02 17.01 1.31
C LEU A 114 8.19 17.24 2.26
N ASN A 115 8.89 16.16 2.59
CA ASN A 115 10.11 16.21 3.39
C ASN A 115 11.37 15.96 2.57
N LEU A 116 12.21 16.98 2.44
CA LEU A 116 13.52 16.94 1.79
C LEU A 116 14.65 17.29 2.77
N GLN A 117 14.39 17.23 4.08
CA GLN A 117 15.38 17.59 5.10
C GLN A 117 16.61 16.70 5.05
N SER A 118 17.71 17.19 5.62
CA SER A 118 18.95 16.41 5.84
C SER A 118 19.44 15.72 4.57
N SER A 119 19.24 16.36 3.41
CA SER A 119 19.84 15.95 2.15
C SER A 119 21.09 16.80 1.88
N LEU A 120 21.59 16.81 0.65
CA LEU A 120 22.80 17.55 0.27
C LEU A 120 22.47 18.70 -0.70
N LEU A 121 21.23 19.19 -0.69
CA LEU A 121 20.76 20.12 -1.71
C LEU A 121 21.54 21.42 -1.64
N VAL A 122 22.13 21.83 -2.77
CA VAL A 122 22.89 23.09 -2.89
C VAL A 122 22.06 24.14 -3.63
N SER A 123 21.23 23.70 -4.56
CA SER A 123 20.37 24.57 -5.38
C SER A 123 19.09 23.85 -5.76
N LEU A 124 18.03 24.64 -5.99
CA LEU A 124 16.75 24.19 -6.53
C LEU A 124 16.48 24.91 -7.85
N ASP A 125 15.91 24.19 -8.80
CA ASP A 125 15.33 24.81 -9.99
C ASP A 125 14.13 25.69 -9.62
N GLY A 126 13.92 26.80 -10.34
CA GLY A 126 12.81 27.74 -10.08
C GLY A 126 11.41 27.15 -10.31
N HIS A 127 11.31 25.99 -10.96
CA HIS A 127 10.06 25.28 -11.20
C HIS A 127 10.05 23.86 -10.59
N VAL A 128 10.91 23.58 -9.61
CA VAL A 128 11.00 22.27 -8.96
C VAL A 128 9.67 21.81 -8.35
N PHE A 129 8.91 22.73 -7.75
CA PHE A 129 7.62 22.45 -7.09
C PHE A 129 6.41 22.75 -7.98
N ARG A 130 6.61 22.92 -9.29
CA ARG A 130 5.51 23.10 -10.24
C ARG A 130 4.56 21.90 -10.17
N GLY A 131 3.25 22.17 -10.13
CA GLY A 131 2.20 21.14 -10.15
C GLY A 131 1.79 20.65 -8.75
N LEU A 132 2.51 21.02 -7.69
CA LEU A 132 2.20 20.69 -6.30
C LEU A 132 1.08 21.56 -5.73
N ASN A 133 -0.10 21.44 -6.33
CA ASN A 133 -1.26 22.29 -6.06
C ASN A 133 -1.75 22.17 -4.60
N SER A 134 -1.70 20.98 -4.01
CA SER A 134 -2.16 20.73 -2.63
C SER A 134 -1.08 20.90 -1.56
N LEU A 135 0.16 21.24 -1.93
CA LEU A 135 1.26 21.24 -0.98
C LEU A 135 1.07 22.30 0.09
N ALA A 136 0.99 21.86 1.34
CA ALA A 136 0.78 22.70 2.52
C ALA A 136 2.06 22.82 3.36
N HIS A 137 2.87 21.77 3.41
CA HIS A 137 4.04 21.68 4.27
C HIS A 137 5.28 21.24 3.48
N LEU A 138 6.32 22.07 3.52
CA LEU A 138 7.59 21.79 2.86
C LEU A 138 8.76 21.93 3.83
N HIS A 139 9.54 20.87 3.94
CA HIS A 139 10.71 20.78 4.81
C HIS A 139 12.00 20.75 3.98
N LEU A 140 12.83 21.78 4.10
CA LEU A 140 14.12 21.96 3.43
C LEU A 140 15.28 22.15 4.42
N GLU A 141 15.01 22.07 5.72
CA GLU A 141 16.02 22.23 6.78
C GLU A 141 17.18 21.22 6.65
N ARG A 142 18.35 21.58 7.18
CA ARG A 142 19.57 20.75 7.13
C ARG A 142 20.00 20.37 5.71
N ASN A 143 19.84 21.29 4.75
CA ASN A 143 20.46 21.24 3.43
C ASN A 143 21.55 22.31 3.30
N ASN A 144 22.22 22.36 2.14
CA ASN A 144 23.28 23.34 1.82
C ASN A 144 22.78 24.48 0.91
N ILE A 145 21.47 24.72 0.88
CA ILE A 145 20.84 25.74 0.03
C ILE A 145 21.15 27.12 0.59
N ARG A 146 21.82 27.96 -0.20
CA ARG A 146 22.17 29.33 0.20
C ARG A 146 21.12 30.38 -0.15
N SER A 147 20.36 30.13 -1.20
CA SER A 147 19.32 31.03 -1.70
C SER A 147 18.31 30.25 -2.51
N LEU A 148 17.05 30.70 -2.48
CA LEU A 148 15.99 30.17 -3.31
C LEU A 148 15.71 31.07 -4.51
N PRO A 149 15.41 30.52 -5.70
CA PRO A 149 14.90 31.31 -6.80
C PRO A 149 13.59 32.02 -6.39
N GLY A 150 13.42 33.29 -6.77
CA GLY A 150 12.23 34.07 -6.38
C GLY A 150 10.90 33.50 -6.89
N ILE A 151 10.95 32.61 -7.90
CA ILE A 151 9.79 31.97 -8.51
C ILE A 151 9.50 30.56 -7.97
N VAL A 152 10.33 30.02 -7.06
CA VAL A 152 10.30 28.60 -6.66
C VAL A 152 8.96 28.13 -6.09
N PHE A 153 8.18 29.05 -5.50
CA PHE A 153 6.88 28.76 -4.89
C PHE A 153 5.67 29.22 -5.73
N GLN A 154 5.87 29.68 -6.97
CA GLN A 154 4.75 30.09 -7.83
C GLN A 154 3.78 28.93 -8.17
N GLY A 155 4.24 27.68 -8.08
CA GLY A 155 3.44 26.48 -8.34
C GLY A 155 2.79 25.85 -7.11
N THR A 156 2.86 26.47 -5.94
CA THR A 156 2.39 25.93 -4.65
C THR A 156 1.43 26.92 -3.96
N PRO A 157 0.20 27.09 -4.48
CA PRO A 157 -0.73 28.13 -3.98
C PRO A 157 -1.23 27.87 -2.56
N ASN A 158 -1.18 26.62 -2.07
CA ASN A 158 -1.65 26.23 -0.75
C ASN A 158 -0.54 26.11 0.30
N LEU A 159 0.69 26.53 -0.03
CA LEU A 159 1.83 26.39 0.88
C LEU A 159 1.61 27.24 2.15
N ALA A 160 1.39 26.55 3.27
CA ALA A 160 1.08 27.17 4.56
C ALA A 160 2.28 27.21 5.51
N SER A 161 3.21 26.25 5.38
CA SER A 161 4.38 26.16 6.24
C SER A 161 5.62 25.74 5.46
N LEU A 162 6.67 26.54 5.60
CA LEU A 162 7.99 26.29 5.04
C LEU A 162 9.03 26.23 6.16
N LYS A 163 9.75 25.11 6.25
CA LYS A 163 10.93 24.99 7.10
C LYS A 163 12.18 25.20 6.24
N MET A 164 12.85 26.32 6.49
CA MET A 164 14.02 26.76 5.71
C MET A 164 15.33 26.21 6.29
N PRO A 165 16.39 26.06 5.47
CA PRO A 165 17.76 25.91 5.96
C PRO A 165 18.11 27.08 6.89
N MET A 166 18.74 26.77 8.03
CA MET A 166 19.34 27.76 8.92
C MET A 166 20.74 28.14 8.43
#